data_AF-A0A7W0PXP4-F1
#
_entry.id   AF-A0A7W0PXP4-F1
#
_cell.length_a   1.000
_cell.length_b   1.000
_cell.length_c   1.000
_cell.angle_alpha   90.00
_cell.angle_beta   90.00
_cell.angle_gamma   90.00
#
_symmetry.space_group_name_H-M   'P 1'
#
loop_
_entity.id
_entity.type
_entity.pdbx_description
1 polymer ?
#
loop_
_entity_poly.entity_id
_entity_poly.type
_entity_poly.pdbx_seq_one_letter_code
_entity_poly.pdbx_strand_id
1 'polypeptide(L)'
;METCPRCGEQVAQLAKFCPECGTPLAAPSPAREERKVVTVVFCDLVGSTAQAERLDPEDVRAILSTTTSRCARTSSASAGRSRSSSATR
;
A
#
# COMPACT_ATOMS: atom_id res chain seq x y z
N MET A 1 -11.18 32.25 10.31
CA MET A 1 -11.93 31.34 9.42
C MET A 1 -11.68 31.75 8.00
N GLU A 2 -11.58 30.80 7.10
CA GLU A 2 -11.48 31.01 5.65
C GLU A 2 -12.70 30.41 4.97
N THR A 3 -13.15 31.01 3.87
CA THR A 3 -14.34 30.54 3.14
C THR A 3 -13.91 29.63 2.01
N CYS A 4 -14.52 28.45 1.88
CA CYS A 4 -14.22 27.55 0.79
C CYS A 4 -14.59 28.21 -0.56
N PRO A 5 -13.66 28.28 -1.54
CA PRO A 5 -13.92 28.94 -2.84
C PRO A 5 -14.90 28.16 -3.73
N ARG A 6 -15.20 26.90 -3.40
CA ARG A 6 -16.10 26.03 -4.19
C ARG A 6 -17.54 26.02 -3.66
N CYS A 7 -17.73 25.89 -2.35
CA CYS A 7 -19.05 25.73 -1.75
C CYS A 7 -19.46 26.85 -0.79
N GLY A 8 -18.57 27.79 -0.47
CA GLY A 8 -18.88 28.91 0.42
C GLY A 8 -18.90 28.58 1.91
N GLU A 9 -18.58 27.35 2.31
CA GLU A 9 -18.59 26.93 3.71
C GLU A 9 -17.47 27.60 4.53
N GLN A 10 -17.72 27.85 5.82
CA GLN A 10 -16.69 28.37 6.74
C GLN A 10 -15.77 27.24 7.20
N VAL A 11 -14.48 27.40 6.91
CA VAL A 11 -13.46 26.41 7.21
C VAL A 11 -12.42 26.98 8.18
N ALA A 12 -11.88 26.12 9.03
CA ALA A 12 -10.76 26.47 9.89
C ALA A 12 -9.51 26.80 9.04
N GLN A 13 -8.78 27.86 9.41
CA GLN A 13 -7.62 28.43 8.66
C GLN A 13 -6.46 27.46 8.38
N LEU A 14 -6.48 26.26 8.96
CA LEU A 14 -5.44 25.24 8.83
C LEU A 14 -5.99 23.93 8.26
N ALA A 15 -7.24 23.93 7.79
CA ALA A 15 -7.83 22.75 7.19
C ALA A 15 -7.22 22.53 5.80
N LYS A 16 -6.65 21.34 5.58
CA LYS A 16 -6.10 20.98 4.27
C LYS A 16 -7.19 20.77 3.21
N PHE A 17 -8.40 20.40 3.65
CA PHE A 17 -9.55 20.09 2.81
C PHE A 17 -10.82 20.69 3.42
N CYS A 18 -11.77 21.09 2.56
CA CYS A 18 -13.11 21.48 2.99
C CYS A 18 -13.90 20.25 3.48
N PRO A 19 -14.53 20.30 4.67
CA PRO A 19 -15.27 19.17 5.23
C PRO A 19 -16.57 18.85 4.47
N GLU A 20 -17.17 19.83 3.78
CA GLU A 20 -18.41 19.63 3.03
C GLU A 20 -18.18 19.14 1.60
N CYS A 21 -17.32 19.82 0.83
CA CYS A 21 -17.16 19.52 -0.60
C CYS A 21 -15.83 18.82 -0.97
N GLY A 22 -14.95 18.59 -0.01
CA GLY A 22 -13.67 17.90 -0.21
C GLY A 22 -12.60 18.71 -0.97
N THR A 23 -12.86 19.99 -1.29
CA THR A 23 -11.90 20.81 -2.04
C THR A 23 -10.60 21.00 -1.26
N PRO A 24 -9.42 20.76 -1.85
CA PRO A 24 -8.15 21.04 -1.20
C PRO A 24 -7.99 22.56 -1.04
N LEU A 25 -7.77 23.00 0.20
CA LEU A 25 -7.60 24.42 0.56
C LEU A 25 -6.11 24.79 0.74
N ALA A 26 -5.29 23.80 1.07
CA ALA A 26 -3.84 23.98 1.12
C ALA A 26 -3.22 23.66 -0.24
N ALA A 27 -2.33 24.54 -0.72
CA ALA A 27 -1.44 24.21 -1.82
C ALA A 27 -0.66 22.93 -1.47
N PRO A 28 -0.53 21.96 -2.39
CA PRO A 28 0.27 20.77 -2.13
C PRO A 28 1.69 21.24 -1.83
N SER A 29 2.17 21.02 -0.60
CA SER A 29 3.58 21.29 -0.30
C SER A 29 4.40 20.46 -1.29
N PRO A 30 5.45 21.02 -1.91
CA PRO A 30 6.25 20.26 -2.86
C PRO A 30 6.70 18.98 -2.17
N ALA A 31 6.34 17.83 -2.75
CA ALA A 31 6.72 16.54 -2.20
C ALA A 31 8.25 16.53 -2.07
N ARG A 32 8.75 16.58 -0.84
CA ARG A 32 10.18 16.59 -0.59
C ARG A 32 10.73 15.25 -1.04
N GLU A 33 11.50 15.25 -2.13
CA GLU A 33 12.13 14.05 -2.65
C GLU A 33 13.19 13.59 -1.62
N GLU A 34 12.92 12.48 -0.93
CA GLU A 34 13.78 11.93 0.10
C GLU A 34 14.36 10.59 -0.37
N ARG A 35 15.70 10.49 -0.43
CA ARG A 35 16.41 9.23 -0.74
C ARG A 35 16.74 8.50 0.55
N LYS A 36 16.10 7.34 0.77
CA LYS A 36 16.36 6.47 1.94
C LYS A 36 17.16 5.26 1.50
N VAL A 37 18.24 4.96 2.22
CA VAL A 37 18.95 3.68 2.09
C VAL A 37 18.12 2.62 2.81
N VAL A 38 17.72 1.57 2.08
CA VAL A 38 16.90 0.47 2.60
C VAL A 38 17.54 -0.87 2.28
N THR A 39 17.37 -1.83 3.19
CA THR A 39 17.74 -3.23 2.95
C THR A 39 16.52 -3.96 2.40
N VAL A 40 16.64 -4.56 1.22
CA VAL A 40 15.55 -5.32 0.58
C VAL A 40 15.92 -6.80 0.57
N VAL A 41 14.99 -7.65 1.02
CA VAL A 41 15.11 -9.11 0.96
C VAL A 41 13.99 -9.64 0.07
N PHE A 42 14.37 -10.51 -0.87
CA PHE A 42 13.44 -11.19 -1.78
C PHE A 42 13.32 -12.67 -1.39
N CYS A 43 12.13 -13.24 -1.56
CA CYS A 43 11.84 -14.65 -1.33
C CYS A 43 10.90 -15.13 -2.44
N ASP A 44 11.16 -16.32 -2.97
CA ASP A 44 10.39 -16.92 -4.06
C ASP A 44 10.07 -18.40 -3.77
N LEU A 45 8.99 -18.90 -4.37
CA LEU A 45 8.58 -20.29 -4.30
C LEU A 45 9.04 -21.06 -5.54
N VAL A 46 10.04 -21.90 -5.35
CA VAL A 46 10.58 -22.78 -6.40
C VAL A 46 9.48 -23.72 -6.93
N GLY A 47 9.32 -23.78 -8.25
CA GLY A 47 8.37 -24.67 -8.91
C GLY A 47 6.90 -24.26 -8.82
N SER A 48 6.61 -23.04 -8.32
CA SER A 48 5.25 -22.51 -8.19
C SER A 48 4.50 -22.44 -9.52
N THR A 49 5.19 -22.14 -10.62
CA THR A 49 4.61 -22.11 -11.97
C THR A 49 4.05 -23.47 -12.39
N ALA A 50 4.87 -24.52 -12.26
CA ALA A 50 4.46 -25.87 -12.64
C ALA A 50 3.34 -26.40 -11.72
N GLN A 51 3.30 -25.97 -10.46
CA GLN A 51 2.18 -26.29 -9.56
C GLN A 51 0.89 -25.55 -9.97
N ALA A 52 0.99 -24.28 -10.37
CA ALA A 52 -0.16 -23.49 -10.80
C ALA A 52 -0.84 -24.04 -12.06
N GLU A 53 -0.09 -24.72 -12.92
CA GLU A 53 -0.62 -25.39 -14.11
C GLU A 53 -1.38 -26.69 -13.80
N ARG A 54 -1.14 -27.31 -12.64
CA ARG A 54 -1.71 -28.63 -12.28
C ARG A 54 -2.80 -28.56 -11.21
N LEU A 55 -2.83 -27.49 -10.43
CA LEU A 55 -3.77 -27.31 -9.32
C LEU A 55 -4.91 -26.37 -9.72
N ASP A 56 -6.03 -26.48 -9.02
CA ASP A 56 -7.12 -25.53 -9.16
C ASP A 56 -6.66 -24.12 -8.73
N PRO A 57 -7.14 -23.04 -9.39
CA PRO A 57 -6.79 -21.67 -9.01
C PRO A 57 -7.01 -21.34 -7.53
N GLU A 58 -8.05 -21.90 -6.88
CA GLU A 58 -8.30 -21.67 -5.46
C GLU A 58 -7.24 -22.34 -4.56
N ASP A 59 -6.75 -23.52 -4.94
CA ASP A 59 -5.66 -24.21 -4.23
C ASP A 59 -4.35 -23.43 -4.35
N VAL A 60 -4.05 -22.90 -5.54
CA VAL A 60 -2.87 -22.05 -5.76
C VAL A 60 -2.94 -20.79 -4.90
N ARG A 61 -4.11 -20.14 -4.82
CA ARG A 61 -4.33 -18.96 -3.96
C ARG A 61 -4.16 -19.29 -2.49
N ALA A 62 -4.65 -20.45 -2.03
CA ALA A 62 -4.48 -20.90 -0.66
C ALA A 62 -3.00 -21.12 -0.29
N ILE A 63 -2.21 -21.72 -1.18
CA ILE A 63 -0.76 -21.92 -1.00
C ILE A 63 -0.02 -20.58 -0.96
N LEU A 64 -0.29 -19.69 -1.91
CA LEU A 64 0.37 -18.38 -2.01
C LEU A 64 0.03 -17.48 -0.81
N SER A 65 -1.23 -17.44 -0.38
CA SER A 65 -1.67 -16.66 0.79
C SER A 65 -1.03 -17.16 2.08
N THR A 66 -0.95 -18.48 2.27
CA THR A 66 -0.30 -19.10 3.43
C THR A 66 1.19 -18.80 3.45
N THR A 67 1.86 -18.93 2.31
CA THR A 67 3.30 -18.63 2.18
C THR A 67 3.58 -17.15 2.45
N THR A 68 2.84 -16.26 1.80
CA THR A 68 2.99 -14.81 1.99
C THR A 68 2.76 -14.41 3.44
N SER A 69 1.76 -15.01 4.10
CA SER A 69 1.48 -14.79 5.52
C SER A 69 2.63 -15.25 6.42
N ARG A 70 3.29 -16.37 6.09
CA ARG A 70 4.48 -16.85 6.81
C ARG A 70 5.67 -15.92 6.63
N CYS A 71 5.96 -15.52 5.39
CA CYS A 71 7.03 -14.56 5.10
C CYS A 71 6.80 -13.22 5.79
N ALA A 72 5.56 -12.71 5.78
CA ALA A 72 5.20 -11.48 6.46
C ALA A 72 5.46 -11.56 7.96
N ARG A 73 5.05 -12.65 8.64
CA ARG A 73 5.32 -12.85 10.07
C ARG A 73 6.81 -12.84 10.41
N THR A 74 7.63 -13.51 9.61
CA THR A 74 9.09 -13.53 9.83
C THR A 74 9.71 -12.14 9.61
N SER A 75 9.23 -11.40 8.61
CA SER A 75 9.70 -10.02 8.37
C SER A 75 9.29 -9.05 9.49
N SER A 76 8.06 -9.14 10.00
CA SER A 76 7.58 -8.27 11.09
C SER A 76 8.29 -8.57 12.42
N ALA A 77 8.66 -9.83 12.66
CA ALA A 77 9.50 -10.20 13.80
C ALA A 77 10.88 -9.52 13.78
N SER A 78 11.36 -9.16 12.58
CA SER A 78 12.63 -8.46 12.37
C SER A 78 12.46 -6.94 12.18
N ALA A 79 11.32 -6.37 12.58
CA ALA A 79 10.93 -4.96 12.37
C ALA A 79 10.93 -4.49 10.89
N GLY A 80 10.86 -5.43 9.94
CA GLY A 80 10.77 -5.15 8.51
C GLY A 80 9.34 -4.85 8.06
N ARG A 81 9.21 -4.10 6.96
CA ARG A 81 7.93 -3.92 6.24
C ARG A 81 7.87 -4.88 5.07
N SER A 82 6.89 -5.77 5.06
CA SER A 82 6.62 -6.65 3.92
C SER A 82 5.73 -5.95 2.88
N ARG A 83 6.02 -6.21 1.62
CA ARG A 83 5.12 -5.96 0.49
C ARG A 83 5.08 -7.25 -0.32
N SER A 84 3.88 -7.71 -0.66
CA SER A 84 3.69 -8.86 -1.52
C SER A 84 3.00 -8.40 -2.79
N SER A 85 3.54 -8.79 -3.94
CA SER A 85 2.89 -8.65 -5.23
C SER A 85 2.64 -10.05 -5.76
N SER A 86 1.37 -10.40 -5.93
CA SER A 86 0.97 -11.63 -6.59
C SER A 86 0.98 -11.35 -8.08
N ALA A 87 1.85 -12.00 -8.84
CA ALA A 87 1.79 -12.00 -10.30
C ALA A 87 0.65 -12.94 -10.74
N THR A 88 -0.58 -12.63 -10.34
CA THR A 88 -1.77 -13.30 -10.88
C THR A 88 -2.10 -12.60 -12.19
N ARG A 89 -1.77 -13.24 -13.30
CA ARG A 89 -2.19 -12.79 -14.63
C ARG A 89 -3.60 -13.28 -14.93
#